data_AF-A0A420RCW4-F1
#
_entry.id   AF-A0A420RCW4-F1
#
_cell.length_a   1.000
_cell.length_b   1.000
_cell.length_c   1.000
_cell.angle_alpha   90.00
_cell.angle_beta   90.00
_cell.angle_gamma   90.00
#
_symmetry.space_group_name_H-M   'P 1'
#
loop_
_entity.id
_entity.type
_entity.pdbx_description
1 polymer ?
#
loop_
_entity_poly.entity_id
_entity_poly.type
_entity_poly.pdbx_seq_one_letter_code
_entity_poly.pdbx_strand_id
1 'polypeptide(L)'
;MARLGWSHMQKDYFNINQLRSSPRFFALGEDYEAQHYDIPKGQMLPWVLCRDSYGVHEETLSGGCGEVVKYKIDSESHGFSPLLEKLGLYNSFVAVKSLKNTNRKKGTSNKELKMLKRFSGLNHPNIITLLATYILNNRFYFIFPAAEYDLLMYWKIHPGPLVNPASANREGLLWLSGQIRDLLAALVHIHQGQKIHLDTEAMFGRHGDIKPANILWFRSRKEKRGVFVVSDFGIADAHKEETRSIIPGADLPVTPRYRAPECDIRDGQISRAYDVWSLGCVLLEMTCWILGANELRERFKETLVSPYITGVKTDIYFDIHWLGPEEGYRLWVKEQIVKWIGSLHNKPGCSPYVHDLLDIIHEDMLAVDQNRRKSMVGLFDIVDEMHQRATNSVDYIRAPEPREVIMEARYMDGVDLNHKIESILESREEKRKQLNEASH
;
A
#
# COMPACT_ATOMS: atom_id res chain seq x y z
N MET A 1 4.28 -41.74 -30.67
CA MET A 1 3.29 -40.99 -31.47
C MET A 1 3.78 -40.78 -32.92
N ALA A 2 4.01 -41.85 -33.68
CA ALA A 2 4.53 -41.79 -35.06
C ALA A 2 3.60 -42.49 -36.09
N ARG A 3 2.28 -42.40 -35.91
CA ARG A 3 1.29 -43.13 -36.74
C ARG A 3 0.05 -42.30 -37.12
N LEU A 4 0.21 -41.02 -37.38
CA LEU A 4 -0.83 -40.21 -38.01
C LEU A 4 -0.14 -39.42 -39.13
N GLY A 5 -0.37 -39.82 -40.38
CA GLY A 5 0.25 -39.26 -41.60
C GLY A 5 -0.25 -37.85 -41.93
N TRP A 6 -0.21 -36.95 -40.96
CA TRP A 6 -0.70 -35.58 -41.11
C TRP A 6 0.28 -34.75 -41.92
N SER A 7 -0.26 -34.01 -42.89
CA SER A 7 0.51 -32.99 -43.62
C SER A 7 0.95 -31.87 -42.68
N HIS A 8 2.00 -31.13 -43.05
CA HIS A 8 2.44 -29.96 -42.27
C HIS A 8 1.28 -28.98 -42.00
N MET A 9 0.46 -28.73 -43.02
CA MET A 9 -0.72 -27.85 -42.91
C MET A 9 -1.77 -28.39 -41.93
N GLN A 10 -2.00 -29.70 -41.88
CA GLN A 10 -2.94 -30.30 -40.93
C GLN A 10 -2.43 -30.23 -39.49
N LYS A 11 -1.12 -30.40 -39.28
CA LYS A 11 -0.48 -30.21 -37.97
C LYS A 11 -0.61 -28.76 -37.51
N ASP A 12 -0.34 -27.80 -38.38
CA ASP A 12 -0.47 -26.37 -38.07
C ASP A 12 -1.92 -25.99 -37.81
N TYR A 13 -2.86 -26.48 -38.62
CA TYR A 13 -4.29 -26.23 -38.43
C TYR A 13 -4.81 -26.83 -37.12
N PHE A 14 -4.42 -28.06 -36.79
CA PHE A 14 -4.77 -28.68 -35.51
C PHE A 14 -4.18 -27.91 -34.33
N ASN A 15 -2.89 -27.54 -34.40
CA ASN A 15 -2.24 -26.76 -33.35
C ASN A 15 -2.95 -25.42 -33.14
N ILE A 16 -3.24 -24.67 -34.21
CA ILE A 16 -3.93 -23.38 -34.11
C ILE A 16 -5.34 -23.53 -33.53
N ASN A 17 -6.09 -24.54 -33.97
CA ASN A 17 -7.47 -24.71 -33.51
C ASN A 17 -7.55 -25.27 -32.08
N GLN A 18 -6.62 -26.13 -31.67
CA GLN A 18 -6.57 -26.63 -30.30
C GLN A 18 -6.29 -25.51 -29.28
N LEU A 19 -5.42 -24.55 -29.64
CA LEU A 19 -5.17 -23.34 -28.84
C LEU A 19 -6.38 -22.40 -28.73
N ARG A 20 -7.41 -22.58 -29.58
CA ARG A 20 -8.67 -21.82 -29.58
C ARG A 20 -9.83 -22.56 -28.91
N SER A 21 -9.82 -23.89 -28.92
CA SER A 21 -10.94 -24.72 -28.43
C SER A 21 -10.72 -25.36 -27.06
N SER A 22 -9.48 -25.35 -26.54
CA SER A 22 -9.16 -25.90 -25.22
C SER A 22 -8.51 -24.80 -24.36
N PRO A 23 -9.31 -24.02 -23.61
CA PRO A 23 -8.77 -23.07 -22.67
C PRO A 23 -7.99 -23.78 -21.57
N ARG A 24 -6.93 -23.15 -21.08
CA ARG A 24 -6.10 -23.73 -20.02
C ARG A 24 -6.81 -23.66 -18.68
N PHE A 25 -6.74 -24.73 -17.90
CA PHE A 25 -7.20 -24.76 -16.52
C PHE A 25 -6.11 -24.23 -15.57
N PHE A 26 -6.45 -23.25 -14.74
CA PHE A 26 -5.57 -22.70 -13.71
C PHE A 26 -5.85 -23.37 -12.37
N ALA A 27 -5.05 -24.37 -12.03
CA ALA A 27 -5.12 -25.09 -10.76
C ALA A 27 -4.31 -24.39 -9.65
N LEU A 28 -4.69 -24.67 -8.41
CA LEU A 28 -3.83 -24.47 -7.25
C LEU A 28 -3.09 -25.78 -6.95
N GLY A 29 -1.90 -25.68 -6.38
CA GLY A 29 -1.14 -26.82 -5.88
C GLY A 29 -1.64 -27.31 -4.53
N GLU A 30 -0.84 -28.17 -3.89
CA GLU A 30 -1.03 -28.53 -2.49
C GLU A 30 -1.03 -27.28 -1.60
N ASP A 31 -1.80 -27.31 -0.52
CA ASP A 31 -2.00 -26.18 0.42
C ASP A 31 -2.38 -24.83 -0.24
N TYR A 32 -3.01 -24.91 -1.41
CA TYR A 32 -3.43 -23.76 -2.20
C TYR A 32 -2.28 -22.90 -2.73
N GLU A 33 -1.10 -23.49 -2.93
CA GLU A 33 0.04 -22.78 -3.54
C GLU A 33 -0.24 -22.37 -4.99
N ALA A 34 0.15 -21.14 -5.33
CA ALA A 34 -0.05 -20.58 -6.66
C ALA A 34 0.87 -21.24 -7.69
N GLN A 35 0.29 -21.71 -8.79
CA GLN A 35 1.03 -22.37 -9.87
C GLN A 35 1.50 -21.39 -10.94
N HIS A 36 2.56 -21.78 -11.68
CA HIS A 36 3.09 -21.02 -12.81
C HIS A 36 2.76 -21.68 -14.14
N TYR A 37 2.40 -20.86 -15.14
CA TYR A 37 1.97 -21.33 -16.45
C TYR A 37 2.71 -20.60 -17.59
N ASP A 38 3.49 -21.34 -18.38
CA ASP A 38 3.99 -20.83 -19.67
C ASP A 38 2.91 -20.99 -20.73
N ILE A 39 2.33 -19.88 -21.19
CA ILE A 39 1.22 -19.86 -22.14
C ILE A 39 1.76 -19.66 -23.56
N PRO A 40 1.49 -20.59 -24.49
CA PRO A 40 1.91 -20.44 -25.89
C PRO A 40 1.34 -19.18 -26.53
N LYS A 41 2.10 -18.56 -27.43
CA LYS A 41 1.63 -17.45 -28.25
C LYS A 41 0.38 -17.87 -29.05
N GLY A 42 -0.68 -17.08 -28.94
CA GLY A 42 -1.95 -17.32 -29.64
C GLY A 42 -2.93 -18.23 -28.91
N GLN A 43 -2.59 -18.78 -27.74
CA GLN A 43 -3.54 -19.45 -26.85
C GLN A 43 -4.65 -18.49 -26.43
N MET A 44 -5.90 -18.89 -26.63
CA MET A 44 -7.03 -18.18 -26.06
C MET A 44 -7.07 -18.43 -24.55
N LEU A 45 -7.15 -17.32 -23.81
CA LEU A 45 -7.32 -17.35 -22.36
C LEU A 45 -8.82 -17.36 -22.02
N PRO A 46 -9.24 -18.03 -20.94
CA PRO A 46 -10.64 -18.14 -20.53
C PRO A 46 -11.18 -16.85 -19.88
N TRP A 47 -10.72 -15.68 -20.36
CA TRP A 47 -11.08 -14.38 -19.80
C TRP A 47 -12.33 -13.84 -20.45
N VAL A 48 -13.29 -13.44 -19.64
CA VAL A 48 -14.42 -12.61 -20.08
C VAL A 48 -14.22 -11.24 -19.46
N LEU A 49 -14.03 -10.21 -20.31
CA LEU A 49 -14.02 -8.82 -19.87
C LEU A 49 -15.39 -8.45 -19.28
N CYS A 50 -15.37 -7.68 -18.20
CA CYS A 50 -16.58 -7.10 -17.64
C CYS A 50 -17.23 -6.19 -18.69
N ARG A 51 -18.50 -6.45 -19.00
CA ARG A 51 -19.35 -5.57 -19.80
C ARG A 51 -20.36 -4.93 -18.86
N ASP A 52 -20.53 -3.63 -18.93
CA ASP A 52 -21.72 -2.97 -18.38
C ASP A 52 -22.71 -2.66 -19.51
N SER A 53 -23.83 -2.01 -19.17
CA SER A 53 -24.89 -1.63 -20.11
C SER A 53 -24.46 -0.60 -21.17
N TYR A 54 -23.25 -0.05 -21.10
CA TYR A 54 -22.74 0.97 -22.01
C TYR A 54 -21.57 0.49 -22.88
N GLY A 55 -21.01 -0.70 -22.65
CA GLY A 55 -20.00 -1.30 -23.52
C GLY A 55 -18.98 -2.18 -22.78
N VAL A 56 -17.85 -2.47 -23.45
CA VAL A 56 -16.70 -3.11 -22.83
C VAL A 56 -15.94 -2.03 -22.07
N HIS A 57 -16.07 -2.00 -20.74
CA HIS A 57 -15.17 -1.24 -19.89
C HIS A 57 -14.02 -2.17 -19.48
N GLU A 58 -12.88 -2.01 -20.14
CA GLU A 58 -11.60 -2.33 -19.49
C GLU A 58 -11.46 -1.33 -18.32
N GLU A 59 -11.90 -1.72 -17.13
CA GLU A 59 -11.50 -1.05 -15.89
C GLU A 59 -10.01 -1.32 -15.67
N THR A 60 -9.21 -0.65 -16.48
CA THR A 60 -7.76 -0.71 -16.45
C THR A 60 -7.26 0.29 -15.44
N LEU A 61 -6.82 -0.22 -14.29
CA LEU A 61 -6.07 0.57 -13.33
C LEU A 61 -4.59 0.55 -13.76
N SER A 62 -4.10 1.68 -14.26
CA SER A 62 -2.70 1.86 -14.62
C SER A 62 -1.94 2.53 -13.47
N GLY A 63 -0.83 1.93 -13.06
CA GLY A 63 0.02 2.42 -11.98
C GLY A 63 1.50 2.40 -12.34
N GLY A 64 2.37 2.76 -11.38
CA GLY A 64 3.83 2.71 -11.55
C GLY A 64 4.32 1.31 -11.95
N CYS A 65 3.86 0.28 -11.24
CA CYS A 65 4.36 -1.09 -11.35
C CYS A 65 3.77 -1.93 -12.50
N GLY A 66 2.72 -1.48 -13.17
CA GLY A 66 1.98 -2.34 -14.09
C GLY A 66 0.57 -1.86 -14.41
N GLU A 67 -0.15 -2.73 -15.08
CA GLU A 67 -1.55 -2.56 -15.45
C GLU A 67 -2.36 -3.69 -14.81
N VAL A 68 -3.46 -3.35 -14.13
CA VAL A 68 -4.36 -4.31 -13.50
C VAL A 68 -5.71 -4.24 -14.20
N VAL A 69 -6.21 -5.40 -14.63
CA VAL A 69 -7.51 -5.53 -15.30
C VAL A 69 -8.37 -6.55 -14.57
N LYS A 70 -9.65 -6.23 -14.37
CA LYS A 70 -10.64 -7.11 -13.75
C LYS A 70 -11.25 -8.03 -14.80
N TYR A 71 -11.18 -9.34 -14.57
CA TYR A 71 -11.74 -10.35 -15.46
C TYR A 71 -12.68 -11.29 -14.72
N LYS A 72 -13.65 -11.85 -15.45
CA LYS A 72 -14.34 -13.08 -15.04
C LYS A 72 -13.63 -14.27 -15.70
N ILE A 73 -13.31 -15.28 -14.91
CA ILE A 73 -12.86 -16.59 -15.40
C ILE A 73 -14.02 -17.56 -15.18
N ASP A 74 -14.32 -18.38 -16.18
CA ASP A 74 -15.29 -19.45 -15.98
C ASP A 74 -14.81 -20.45 -14.92
N SER A 75 -15.71 -20.87 -14.03
CA SER A 75 -15.39 -21.80 -12.93
C SER A 75 -14.86 -23.15 -13.40
N GLU A 76 -15.18 -23.58 -14.62
CA GLU A 76 -14.63 -24.80 -15.21
C GLU A 76 -13.18 -24.62 -15.71
N SER A 77 -12.66 -23.38 -15.70
CA SER A 77 -11.31 -23.03 -16.15
C SER A 77 -10.35 -22.71 -15.01
N HIS A 78 -10.75 -22.84 -13.75
CA HIS A 78 -9.84 -22.67 -12.61
C HIS A 78 -10.25 -23.43 -11.34
N GLY A 79 -9.27 -23.73 -10.49
CA GLY A 79 -9.43 -24.39 -9.19
C GLY A 79 -9.46 -23.44 -7.99
N PHE A 80 -9.71 -22.14 -8.20
CA PHE A 80 -9.56 -21.12 -7.14
C PHE A 80 -10.69 -21.11 -6.08
N SER A 81 -11.85 -21.69 -6.39
CA SER A 81 -13.05 -21.61 -5.53
C SER A 81 -12.80 -22.02 -4.08
N PRO A 82 -12.15 -23.16 -3.78
CA PRO A 82 -11.98 -23.60 -2.40
C PRO A 82 -11.11 -22.66 -1.56
N LEU A 83 -10.06 -22.07 -2.15
CA LEU A 83 -9.22 -21.08 -1.48
C LEU A 83 -10.01 -19.81 -1.16
N LEU A 84 -10.73 -19.29 -2.14
CA LEU A 84 -11.52 -18.07 -1.98
C LEU A 84 -12.63 -18.26 -0.93
N GLU A 85 -13.29 -19.40 -0.92
CA GLU A 85 -14.28 -19.75 0.12
C GLU A 85 -13.66 -19.81 1.51
N LYS A 86 -12.48 -20.42 1.64
CA LYS A 86 -11.76 -20.49 2.93
C LYS A 86 -11.34 -19.11 3.43
N LEU A 87 -10.98 -18.20 2.52
CA LEU A 87 -10.73 -16.79 2.82
C LEU A 87 -12.02 -15.98 3.06
N GLY A 88 -13.19 -16.55 2.77
CA GLY A 88 -14.48 -15.85 2.88
C GLY A 88 -14.73 -14.86 1.76
N LEU A 89 -14.03 -14.98 0.63
CA LEU A 89 -14.14 -14.10 -0.53
C LEU A 89 -15.13 -14.66 -1.56
N TYR A 90 -15.64 -13.77 -2.41
CA TYR A 90 -16.47 -14.17 -3.56
C TYR A 90 -15.59 -14.57 -4.74
N ASN A 91 -16.07 -15.54 -5.52
CA ASN A 91 -15.34 -16.15 -6.64
C ASN A 91 -15.86 -15.67 -8.01
N SER A 92 -16.32 -14.42 -8.09
CA SER A 92 -16.97 -13.91 -9.31
C SER A 92 -15.97 -13.28 -10.29
N PHE A 93 -14.87 -12.73 -9.77
CA PHE A 93 -13.90 -11.97 -10.56
C PHE A 93 -12.48 -12.15 -10.01
N VAL A 94 -11.51 -11.98 -10.90
CA VAL A 94 -10.09 -11.92 -10.57
C VAL A 94 -9.49 -10.60 -11.07
N ALA A 95 -8.43 -10.17 -10.41
CA ALA A 95 -7.58 -9.09 -10.88
C ALA A 95 -6.33 -9.69 -11.54
N VAL A 96 -6.09 -9.35 -12.81
CA VAL A 96 -4.90 -9.77 -13.54
C VAL A 96 -3.96 -8.58 -13.64
N LYS A 97 -2.83 -8.66 -12.93
CA LYS A 97 -1.76 -7.65 -12.95
C LYS A 97 -0.69 -8.06 -13.95
N SER A 98 -0.33 -7.15 -14.84
CA SER A 98 0.73 -7.35 -15.83
C SER A 98 1.92 -6.46 -15.51
N LEU A 99 3.14 -7.00 -15.63
CA LEU A 99 4.35 -6.21 -15.43
C LEU A 99 4.64 -5.36 -16.66
N LYS A 100 5.08 -4.11 -16.46
CA LYS A 100 5.60 -3.30 -17.57
C LYS A 100 6.85 -3.96 -18.13
N ASN A 101 6.92 -4.02 -19.47
CA ASN A 101 8.04 -4.58 -20.23
C ASN A 101 9.22 -3.60 -20.16
N THR A 102 9.79 -3.44 -18.97
CA THR A 102 11.06 -2.72 -18.81
C THR A 102 12.16 -3.71 -19.16
N ASN A 103 13.25 -3.24 -19.78
CA ASN A 103 14.48 -4.00 -20.02
C ASN A 103 15.16 -4.37 -18.67
N ARG A 104 14.43 -4.97 -17.74
CA ARG A 104 14.88 -5.38 -16.42
C ARG A 104 15.75 -6.62 -16.62
N LYS A 105 17.01 -6.52 -16.20
CA LYS A 105 17.94 -7.64 -16.10
C LYS A 105 17.21 -8.83 -15.44
N LYS A 106 17.42 -10.04 -15.97
CA LYS A 106 16.81 -11.33 -15.53
C LYS A 106 16.73 -11.57 -13.99
N GLY A 107 17.46 -10.81 -13.16
CA GLY A 107 17.43 -10.91 -11.71
C GLY A 107 16.23 -10.27 -11.01
N THR A 108 15.61 -9.21 -11.55
CA THR A 108 14.55 -8.45 -10.85
C THR A 108 13.20 -9.19 -10.85
N SER A 109 12.84 -9.84 -11.97
CA SER A 109 11.63 -10.67 -12.10
C SER A 109 11.62 -11.87 -11.14
N ASN A 110 12.81 -12.41 -10.84
CA ASN A 110 12.96 -13.50 -9.88
C ASN A 110 12.74 -13.05 -8.43
N LYS A 111 12.98 -11.78 -8.08
CA LYS A 111 12.73 -11.26 -6.72
C LYS A 111 11.23 -11.09 -6.47
N GLU A 112 10.50 -10.55 -7.44
CA GLU A 112 9.05 -10.35 -7.34
C GLU A 112 8.29 -11.68 -7.23
N LEU A 113 8.63 -12.64 -8.08
CA LEU A 113 8.05 -13.99 -8.03
C LEU A 113 8.35 -14.69 -6.70
N LYS A 114 9.57 -14.54 -6.16
CA LYS A 114 9.94 -15.12 -4.85
C LYS A 114 9.17 -14.48 -3.69
N MET A 115 8.99 -13.16 -3.70
CA MET A 115 8.21 -12.45 -2.68
C MET A 115 6.72 -12.80 -2.76
N LEU A 116 6.13 -12.84 -3.96
CA LEU A 116 4.71 -13.15 -4.11
C LEU A 116 4.38 -14.62 -3.82
N LYS A 117 5.30 -15.55 -4.09
CA LYS A 117 5.17 -16.94 -3.64
C LYS A 117 5.13 -17.08 -2.12
N ARG A 118 5.77 -16.18 -1.36
CA ARG A 118 5.62 -16.14 0.11
C ARG A 118 4.19 -15.84 0.55
N PHE A 119 3.40 -15.19 -0.31
CA PHE A 119 2.01 -14.84 -0.04
C PHE A 119 1.04 -15.63 -0.93
N SER A 120 1.46 -16.77 -1.48
CA SER A 120 0.52 -17.77 -1.99
C SER A 120 0.02 -18.68 -0.87
N GLY A 121 -1.13 -19.30 -1.07
CA GLY A 121 -1.77 -20.14 -0.07
C GLY A 121 -2.43 -19.36 1.07
N LEU A 122 -2.78 -20.08 2.14
CA LEU A 122 -3.46 -19.52 3.31
C LEU A 122 -2.47 -18.89 4.28
N ASN A 123 -1.87 -17.77 3.89
CA ASN A 123 -0.84 -17.16 4.71
C ASN A 123 -1.42 -16.25 5.81
N HIS A 124 -2.34 -15.34 5.44
CA HIS A 124 -3.05 -14.47 6.39
C HIS A 124 -4.32 -13.89 5.73
N PRO A 125 -5.47 -13.78 6.43
CA PRO A 125 -6.71 -13.28 5.84
C PRO A 125 -6.66 -11.82 5.36
N ASN A 126 -5.81 -10.99 5.97
CA ASN A 126 -5.62 -9.57 5.62
C ASN A 126 -4.38 -9.30 4.75
N ILE A 127 -3.85 -10.32 4.06
CA ILE A 127 -2.78 -10.18 3.08
C ILE A 127 -3.26 -10.74 1.74
N ILE A 128 -3.00 -10.03 0.63
CA ILE A 128 -3.44 -10.48 -0.70
C ILE A 128 -2.84 -11.85 -1.01
N THR A 129 -3.68 -12.81 -1.39
CA THR A 129 -3.20 -14.13 -1.83
C THR A 129 -2.97 -14.14 -3.33
N LEU A 130 -1.84 -14.68 -3.76
CA LEU A 130 -1.60 -14.98 -5.18
C LEU A 130 -2.41 -16.24 -5.57
N LEU A 131 -3.14 -16.20 -6.69
CA LEU A 131 -3.90 -17.36 -7.21
C LEU A 131 -3.12 -18.13 -8.26
N ALA A 132 -2.48 -17.43 -9.20
CA ALA A 132 -1.66 -18.04 -10.24
C ALA A 132 -0.73 -17.03 -10.88
N THR A 133 0.28 -17.51 -11.61
CA THR A 133 1.13 -16.69 -12.47
C THR A 133 1.24 -17.28 -13.86
N TYR A 134 1.43 -16.44 -14.87
CA TYR A 134 1.64 -16.95 -16.21
C TYR A 134 2.50 -16.01 -17.07
N ILE A 135 3.15 -16.58 -18.08
CA ILE A 135 3.82 -15.82 -19.14
C ILE A 135 3.05 -15.97 -20.43
N LEU A 136 2.71 -14.86 -21.07
CA LEU A 136 2.13 -14.83 -22.42
C LEU A 136 2.84 -13.74 -23.22
N ASN A 137 3.29 -14.07 -24.44
CA ASN A 137 3.97 -13.13 -25.34
C ASN A 137 5.17 -12.42 -24.68
N ASN A 138 5.99 -13.15 -23.92
CA ASN A 138 7.12 -12.64 -23.13
C ASN A 138 6.76 -11.60 -22.05
N ARG A 139 5.47 -11.46 -21.70
CA ARG A 139 5.01 -10.62 -20.59
C ARG A 139 4.57 -11.50 -19.43
N PHE A 140 4.96 -11.09 -18.22
CA PHE A 140 4.61 -11.80 -16.99
C PHE A 140 3.33 -11.23 -16.39
N TYR A 141 2.47 -12.12 -15.91
CA TYR A 141 1.16 -11.80 -15.35
C TYR A 141 0.94 -12.53 -14.02
N PHE A 142 0.20 -11.88 -13.14
CA PHE A 142 -0.24 -12.40 -11.85
C PHE A 142 -1.77 -12.37 -11.79
N ILE A 143 -2.36 -13.39 -11.18
CA ILE A 143 -3.79 -13.49 -10.94
C ILE A 143 -4.03 -13.41 -9.43
N PHE A 144 -4.88 -12.47 -9.03
CA PHE A 144 -5.27 -12.23 -7.64
C PHE A 144 -6.80 -12.24 -7.50
N PRO A 145 -7.34 -12.40 -6.27
CA PRO A 145 -8.74 -12.08 -6.00
C PRO A 145 -9.03 -10.62 -6.40
N ALA A 146 -10.17 -10.35 -7.02
CA ALA A 146 -10.56 -8.99 -7.36
C ALA A 146 -11.14 -8.27 -6.13
N ALA A 147 -10.50 -7.18 -5.72
CA ALA A 147 -11.06 -6.24 -4.76
C ALA A 147 -12.19 -5.43 -5.41
N GLU A 148 -13.09 -4.89 -4.58
CA GLU A 148 -14.09 -3.94 -5.08
C GLU A 148 -13.50 -2.52 -5.11
N TYR A 149 -12.74 -2.15 -4.09
CA TYR A 149 -12.15 -0.84 -3.92
C TYR A 149 -10.75 -0.93 -3.34
N ASP A 150 -9.91 0.08 -3.60
CA ASP A 150 -8.83 0.42 -2.68
C ASP A 150 -9.36 1.33 -1.55
N LEU A 151 -8.53 1.61 -0.55
CA LEU A 151 -8.94 2.41 0.61
C LEU A 151 -9.24 3.88 0.23
N LEU A 152 -8.60 4.42 -0.81
CA LEU A 152 -8.90 5.78 -1.30
C LEU A 152 -10.32 5.84 -1.85
N MET A 153 -10.69 4.89 -2.70
CA MET A 153 -12.03 4.80 -3.27
C MET A 153 -13.06 4.48 -2.19
N TYR A 154 -12.73 3.60 -1.23
CA TYR A 154 -13.59 3.31 -0.09
C TYR A 154 -13.95 4.58 0.70
N TRP A 155 -12.96 5.40 1.06
CA TRP A 155 -13.18 6.66 1.78
C TRP A 155 -14.00 7.68 0.99
N LYS A 156 -13.87 7.71 -0.34
CA LYS A 156 -14.63 8.63 -1.20
C LYS A 156 -16.13 8.32 -1.25
N ILE A 157 -16.49 7.04 -1.24
CA ILE A 157 -17.87 6.61 -1.48
C ILE A 157 -18.64 6.24 -0.20
N HIS A 158 -17.94 5.97 0.90
CA HIS A 158 -18.56 5.65 2.19
C HIS A 158 -18.49 6.84 3.15
N PRO A 159 -19.57 7.10 3.92
CA PRO A 159 -19.57 8.16 4.92
C PRO A 159 -18.70 7.79 6.13
N GLY A 160 -18.08 8.79 6.76
CA GLY A 160 -17.37 8.61 8.02
C GLY A 160 -18.34 8.21 9.16
N PRO A 161 -17.97 7.26 10.04
CA PRO A 161 -18.85 6.77 11.10
C PRO A 161 -19.18 7.77 12.21
N LEU A 162 -18.40 8.84 12.40
CA LEU A 162 -18.55 9.82 13.49
C LEU A 162 -18.74 11.27 13.00
N VAL A 163 -19.15 11.47 11.73
CA VAL A 163 -19.39 12.81 11.17
C VAL A 163 -20.42 13.61 11.97
N ASN A 164 -21.48 12.92 12.44
CA ASN A 164 -22.48 13.50 13.33
C ASN A 164 -22.59 12.63 14.59
N PRO A 165 -22.27 13.18 15.78
CA PRO A 165 -22.37 12.45 17.05
C PRO A 165 -23.76 11.86 17.31
N ALA A 166 -24.82 12.54 16.86
CA ALA A 166 -26.20 12.09 17.04
C ALA A 166 -26.55 10.85 16.19
N SER A 167 -25.81 10.60 15.12
CA SER A 167 -25.99 9.45 14.23
C SER A 167 -24.73 8.56 14.16
N ALA A 168 -23.94 8.55 15.24
CA ALA A 168 -22.70 7.77 15.32
C ALA A 168 -22.93 6.29 14.98
N ASN A 169 -22.25 5.80 13.95
CA ASN A 169 -22.35 4.41 13.50
C ASN A 169 -21.46 3.50 14.36
N ARG A 170 -21.94 3.13 15.55
CA ARG A 170 -21.19 2.27 16.50
C ARG A 170 -20.67 1.00 15.84
N GLU A 171 -21.53 0.29 15.11
CA GLU A 171 -21.15 -0.95 14.44
C GLU A 171 -20.06 -0.73 13.40
N GLY A 172 -20.15 0.38 12.65
CA GLY A 172 -19.12 0.76 11.68
C GLY A 172 -17.78 1.07 12.35
N LEU A 173 -17.82 1.72 13.51
CA LEU A 173 -16.61 2.06 14.27
C LEU A 173 -15.98 0.84 14.94
N LEU A 174 -16.80 -0.08 15.46
CA LEU A 174 -16.32 -1.36 16.02
C LEU A 174 -15.71 -2.24 14.93
N TRP A 175 -16.35 -2.29 13.75
CA TRP A 175 -15.79 -2.95 12.57
C TRP A 175 -14.44 -2.35 12.19
N LEU A 176 -14.33 -1.02 12.07
CA LEU A 176 -13.05 -0.35 11.76
C LEU A 176 -11.98 -0.62 12.80
N SER A 177 -12.33 -0.62 14.08
CA SER A 177 -11.39 -0.99 15.15
C SER A 177 -10.83 -2.39 14.94
N GLY A 178 -11.69 -3.35 14.60
CA GLY A 178 -11.26 -4.70 14.23
C GLY A 178 -10.38 -4.71 12.97
N GLN A 179 -10.73 -3.91 11.96
CA GLN A 179 -9.90 -3.82 10.75
C GLN A 179 -8.53 -3.20 10.99
N ILE A 180 -8.42 -2.18 11.85
CA ILE A 180 -7.13 -1.57 12.22
C ILE A 180 -6.28 -2.63 12.93
N ARG A 181 -6.84 -3.33 13.92
CA ARG A 181 -6.16 -4.47 14.58
C ARG A 181 -5.68 -5.51 13.56
N ASP A 182 -6.55 -5.92 12.64
CA ASP A 182 -6.24 -6.97 11.66
C ASP A 182 -5.19 -6.54 10.63
N LEU A 183 -5.14 -5.24 10.28
CA LEU A 183 -4.07 -4.66 9.47
C LEU A 183 -2.72 -4.71 10.20
N LEU A 184 -2.69 -4.38 11.49
CA LEU A 184 -1.48 -4.52 12.30
C LEU A 184 -1.06 -5.99 12.41
N ALA A 185 -2.00 -6.93 12.63
CA ALA A 185 -1.71 -8.36 12.63
C ALA A 185 -1.07 -8.83 11.31
N ALA A 186 -1.59 -8.36 10.18
CA ALA A 186 -1.02 -8.62 8.86
C ALA A 186 0.43 -8.12 8.77
N LEU A 187 0.72 -6.91 9.24
CA LEU A 187 2.06 -6.34 9.21
C LEU A 187 3.01 -7.01 10.20
N VAL A 188 2.53 -7.42 11.39
CA VAL A 188 3.28 -8.27 12.32
C VAL A 188 3.70 -9.56 11.62
N HIS A 189 2.77 -10.22 10.92
CA HIS A 189 3.05 -11.44 10.17
C HIS A 189 4.10 -11.23 9.07
N ILE A 190 4.01 -10.12 8.33
CA ILE A 190 5.02 -9.72 7.33
C ILE A 190 6.38 -9.51 8.02
N HIS A 191 6.39 -8.82 9.16
CA HIS A 191 7.60 -8.49 9.93
C HIS A 191 8.27 -9.72 10.54
N GLN A 192 7.50 -10.71 10.96
CA GLN A 192 8.00 -11.91 11.63
C GLN A 192 8.36 -13.07 10.70
N GLY A 193 7.79 -13.14 9.49
CA GLY A 193 7.93 -14.37 8.69
C GLY A 193 9.39 -14.72 8.34
N GLN A 194 9.63 -16.03 8.25
CA GLN A 194 10.94 -16.67 8.37
C GLN A 194 12.00 -16.20 7.35
N LYS A 195 13.27 -16.25 7.80
CA LYS A 195 14.48 -16.17 6.97
C LYS A 195 14.52 -17.38 6.02
N ILE A 196 13.85 -17.29 4.87
CA ILE A 196 14.09 -18.25 3.78
C ILE A 196 15.49 -17.92 3.24
N HIS A 197 16.41 -18.90 3.26
CA HIS A 197 17.79 -18.80 2.79
C HIS A 197 17.89 -18.24 1.36
N LEU A 198 17.94 -16.91 1.24
CA LEU A 198 18.11 -16.18 0.00
C LEU A 198 19.07 -15.03 0.31
N ASP A 199 20.19 -14.97 -0.42
CA ASP A 199 21.43 -14.21 -0.15
C ASP A 199 21.32 -12.67 -0.20
N THR A 200 20.22 -12.07 0.28
CA THR A 200 20.11 -10.62 0.42
C THR A 200 19.47 -10.25 1.75
N GLU A 201 20.29 -10.06 2.78
CA GLU A 201 19.92 -9.71 4.16
C GLU A 201 19.10 -8.39 4.28
N ALA A 202 19.08 -7.53 3.26
CA ALA A 202 18.52 -6.18 3.33
C ALA A 202 16.99 -6.05 3.12
N MET A 203 16.26 -7.12 2.77
CA MET A 203 14.82 -7.05 2.43
C MET A 203 13.88 -7.87 3.33
N PHE A 204 14.39 -8.58 4.34
CA PHE A 204 13.56 -9.50 5.10
C PHE A 204 12.69 -8.80 6.16
N GLY A 205 11.37 -8.86 5.95
CA GLY A 205 10.38 -8.59 6.98
C GLY A 205 9.87 -7.15 7.05
N ARG A 206 9.71 -6.46 5.92
CA ARG A 206 8.94 -5.21 5.82
C ARG A 206 8.17 -5.17 4.49
N HIS A 207 7.08 -4.43 4.45
CA HIS A 207 6.29 -4.17 3.25
C HIS A 207 6.95 -3.11 2.36
N GLY A 208 7.29 -1.94 2.93
CA GLY A 208 8.04 -0.88 2.27
C GLY A 208 7.26 0.04 1.32
N ASP A 209 5.95 -0.11 1.20
CA ASP A 209 5.08 0.73 0.35
C ASP A 209 3.64 0.78 0.88
N ILE A 210 3.48 0.92 2.20
CA ILE A 210 2.15 1.04 2.80
C ILE A 210 1.57 2.39 2.41
N LYS A 211 0.42 2.37 1.75
CA LYS A 211 -0.36 3.53 1.35
C LYS A 211 -1.82 3.12 1.12
N PRO A 212 -2.78 4.05 1.12
CA PRO A 212 -4.18 3.71 0.93
C PRO A 212 -4.48 2.96 -0.38
N ALA A 213 -3.77 3.27 -1.47
CA ALA A 213 -3.93 2.55 -2.75
C ALA A 213 -3.51 1.06 -2.69
N ASN A 214 -2.70 0.69 -1.69
CA ASN A 214 -2.22 -0.69 -1.49
C ASN A 214 -3.03 -1.43 -0.40
N ILE A 215 -4.04 -0.79 0.20
CA ILE A 215 -4.98 -1.44 1.12
C ILE A 215 -6.29 -1.62 0.37
N LEU A 216 -6.65 -2.87 0.11
CA LEU A 216 -7.80 -3.25 -0.69
C LEU A 216 -8.98 -3.62 0.20
N TRP A 217 -10.19 -3.27 -0.23
CA TRP A 217 -11.42 -3.69 0.42
C TRP A 217 -12.10 -4.80 -0.37
N PHE A 218 -12.43 -5.87 0.33
CA PHE A 218 -13.15 -7.02 -0.22
C PHE A 218 -14.51 -7.17 0.46
N ARG A 219 -15.53 -7.45 -0.35
CA ARG A 219 -16.77 -8.01 0.17
C ARG A 219 -16.47 -9.38 0.77
N SER A 220 -16.90 -9.60 2.01
CA SER A 220 -16.65 -10.84 2.75
C SER A 220 -17.95 -11.57 3.06
N ARG A 221 -17.89 -12.90 2.99
CA ARG A 221 -18.95 -13.80 3.47
C ARG A 221 -18.94 -13.96 4.99
N LYS A 222 -17.81 -13.62 5.64
CA LYS A 222 -17.61 -13.74 7.09
C LYS A 222 -17.85 -12.42 7.82
N GLU A 223 -17.60 -11.30 7.15
CA GLU A 223 -17.77 -9.94 7.69
C GLU A 223 -18.66 -9.12 6.76
N LYS A 224 -19.85 -8.74 7.25
CA LYS A 224 -20.89 -8.06 6.45
C LYS A 224 -20.42 -6.71 5.90
N ARG A 225 -19.54 -6.02 6.63
CA ARG A 225 -18.98 -4.71 6.24
C ARG A 225 -17.71 -4.84 5.38
N GLY A 226 -17.34 -6.07 5.03
CA GLY A 226 -16.15 -6.38 4.25
C GLY A 226 -14.86 -6.38 5.06
N VAL A 227 -13.74 -6.64 4.40
CA VAL A 227 -12.42 -6.76 5.04
C VAL A 227 -11.37 -5.95 4.29
N PHE A 228 -10.46 -5.32 5.02
CA PHE A 228 -9.26 -4.70 4.46
C PHE A 228 -8.13 -5.72 4.35
N VAL A 229 -7.46 -5.71 3.20
CA VAL A 229 -6.41 -6.63 2.82
C VAL A 229 -5.23 -5.84 2.28
N VAL A 230 -4.06 -6.04 2.87
CA VAL A 230 -2.81 -5.42 2.42
C VAL A 230 -2.36 -6.08 1.12
N SER A 231 -1.95 -5.26 0.15
CA SER A 231 -1.62 -5.68 -1.21
C SER A 231 -0.35 -4.99 -1.74
N ASP A 232 0.08 -5.42 -2.92
CA ASP A 232 1.20 -4.85 -3.66
C ASP A 232 2.52 -4.82 -2.89
N PHE A 233 3.05 -6.02 -2.63
CA PHE A 233 4.35 -6.27 -2.00
C PHE A 233 5.55 -5.99 -2.93
N GLY A 234 5.37 -5.07 -3.89
CA GLY A 234 6.23 -4.84 -5.03
C GLY A 234 7.36 -3.84 -4.77
N ILE A 235 8.51 -4.34 -4.31
CA ILE A 235 9.85 -3.81 -4.59
C ILE A 235 10.06 -2.31 -4.30
N ALA A 236 10.34 -1.97 -3.04
CA ALA A 236 10.94 -0.69 -2.66
C ALA A 236 12.16 -0.31 -3.52
N ASP A 237 12.88 -1.28 -4.09
CA ASP A 237 14.02 -1.05 -5.01
C ASP A 237 13.63 -0.71 -6.46
N ALA A 238 12.52 -1.21 -7.02
CA ALA A 238 12.07 -0.78 -8.34
C ALA A 238 11.52 0.65 -8.28
N HIS A 239 10.86 0.98 -7.15
CA HIS A 239 10.50 2.35 -6.85
C HIS A 239 11.72 3.24 -6.64
N LYS A 240 12.84 2.77 -6.04
CA LYS A 240 14.09 3.56 -5.99
C LYS A 240 14.63 3.88 -7.38
N GLU A 241 14.56 2.96 -8.35
CA GLU A 241 15.02 3.24 -9.72
C GLU A 241 14.04 4.17 -10.48
N GLU A 242 12.73 4.01 -10.32
CA GLU A 242 11.71 4.88 -10.96
C GLU A 242 11.53 6.24 -10.26
N THR A 243 11.73 6.36 -8.95
CA THR A 243 11.87 7.68 -8.26
C THR A 243 13.24 8.31 -8.49
N ARG A 244 14.23 7.58 -9.02
CA ARG A 244 15.47 8.16 -9.55
C ARG A 244 15.31 8.68 -10.97
N SER A 245 14.33 8.19 -11.75
CA SER A 245 14.01 8.76 -13.06
C SER A 245 13.18 10.04 -12.92
N ILE A 246 13.78 11.12 -13.41
CA ILE A 246 13.13 12.39 -13.72
C ILE A 246 11.91 12.08 -14.61
N ILE A 247 10.70 12.42 -14.17
CA ILE A 247 9.54 12.42 -15.07
C ILE A 247 9.84 13.47 -16.14
N PRO A 248 9.74 13.18 -17.44
CA PRO A 248 10.00 14.17 -18.49
C PRO A 248 9.12 15.42 -18.26
N GLY A 249 9.75 16.56 -17.95
CA GLY A 249 9.07 17.83 -17.63
C GLY A 249 8.99 18.20 -16.15
N ALA A 250 9.41 17.33 -15.22
CA ALA A 250 9.61 17.68 -13.81
C ALA A 250 11.10 17.61 -13.48
N ASP A 251 11.76 18.76 -13.30
CA ASP A 251 13.20 18.84 -13.01
C ASP A 251 13.64 18.11 -11.71
N LEU A 252 12.70 17.57 -10.93
CA LEU A 252 12.94 16.94 -9.64
C LEU A 252 12.09 15.69 -9.44
N PRO A 253 12.61 14.66 -8.75
CA PRO A 253 11.89 13.43 -8.48
C PRO A 253 10.66 13.67 -7.60
N VAL A 254 9.53 13.04 -7.95
CA VAL A 254 8.31 13.05 -7.12
C VAL A 254 8.61 12.34 -5.80
N THR A 255 8.48 13.06 -4.70
CA THR A 255 8.73 12.51 -3.35
C THR A 255 7.47 11.78 -2.87
N PRO A 256 7.53 10.48 -2.52
CA PRO A 256 6.33 9.75 -2.09
C PRO A 256 5.78 10.25 -0.74
N ARG A 257 4.48 10.57 -0.70
CA ARG A 257 3.76 11.13 0.46
C ARG A 257 3.95 10.38 1.78
N TYR A 258 3.84 9.04 1.75
CA TYR A 258 3.85 8.17 2.94
C TYR A 258 5.25 7.68 3.33
N ARG A 259 6.31 8.21 2.70
CA ARG A 259 7.67 7.78 2.97
C ARG A 259 8.13 8.23 4.35
N ALA A 260 8.98 7.42 4.97
CA ALA A 260 9.58 7.76 6.26
C ALA A 260 10.83 8.65 6.10
N PRO A 261 11.17 9.49 7.10
CA PRO A 261 12.28 10.45 7.05
C PRO A 261 13.65 9.80 6.84
N GLU A 262 13.89 8.60 7.37
CA GLU A 262 15.17 7.88 7.24
C GLU A 262 15.59 7.60 5.78
N CYS A 263 14.66 7.70 4.82
CA CYS A 263 14.98 7.61 3.40
C CYS A 263 15.79 8.80 2.86
N ASP A 264 15.84 9.93 3.57
CA ASP A 264 16.66 11.10 3.20
C ASP A 264 17.98 11.19 3.97
N ILE A 265 18.18 10.33 4.96
CA ILE A 265 19.35 10.37 5.84
C ILE A 265 20.49 9.59 5.19
N ARG A 266 21.70 10.16 5.18
CA ARG A 266 22.90 9.45 4.72
C ARG A 266 23.14 8.24 5.60
N ASP A 267 23.38 7.09 4.96
CA ASP A 267 23.53 5.80 5.64
C ASP A 267 22.30 5.40 6.51
N GLY A 268 21.16 6.08 6.31
CA GLY A 268 19.90 5.77 6.96
C GLY A 268 19.44 4.35 6.64
N GLN A 269 19.39 3.50 7.67
CA GLN A 269 18.92 2.13 7.50
C GLN A 269 17.40 2.09 7.43
N ILE A 270 16.86 1.69 6.28
CA ILE A 270 15.41 1.51 6.13
C ILE A 270 15.03 0.18 6.78
N SER A 271 14.36 0.26 7.92
CA SER A 271 13.98 -0.88 8.76
C SER A 271 12.47 -1.16 8.72
N ARG A 272 11.99 -2.01 9.63
CA ARG A 272 10.56 -2.25 9.89
C ARG A 272 9.83 -1.00 10.38
N ALA A 273 10.57 -0.07 11.00
CA ALA A 273 10.04 1.21 11.46
C ALA A 273 9.53 2.08 10.30
N TYR A 274 9.97 1.82 9.07
CA TYR A 274 9.42 2.46 7.87
C TYR A 274 7.92 2.17 7.72
N ASP A 275 7.53 0.90 7.88
CA ASP A 275 6.12 0.50 7.77
C ASP A 275 5.28 1.09 8.89
N VAL A 276 5.85 1.24 10.09
CA VAL A 276 5.19 1.89 11.23
C VAL A 276 4.86 3.35 10.89
N TRP A 277 5.83 4.10 10.34
CA TRP A 277 5.60 5.47 9.89
C TRP A 277 4.52 5.54 8.80
N SER A 278 4.67 4.74 7.74
CA SER A 278 3.73 4.75 6.61
C SER A 278 2.30 4.39 7.06
N LEU A 279 2.15 3.41 7.95
CA LEU A 279 0.85 3.09 8.55
C LEU A 279 0.32 4.24 9.41
N GLY A 280 1.18 4.91 10.20
CA GLY A 280 0.79 6.08 11.01
C GLY A 280 0.19 7.20 10.15
N CYS A 281 0.80 7.47 8.99
CA CYS A 281 0.25 8.41 8.00
C CYS A 281 -1.14 7.95 7.49
N VAL A 282 -1.31 6.66 7.15
CA VAL A 282 -2.59 6.11 6.70
C VAL A 282 -3.66 6.20 7.78
N LEU A 283 -3.32 5.87 9.03
CA LEU A 283 -4.26 5.91 10.14
C LEU A 283 -4.66 7.35 10.48
N LEU A 284 -3.78 8.34 10.34
CA LEU A 284 -4.14 9.74 10.50
C LEU A 284 -5.13 10.23 9.43
N GLU A 285 -4.98 9.78 8.18
CA GLU A 285 -6.00 10.03 7.15
C GLU A 285 -7.31 9.29 7.47
N MET A 286 -7.23 8.09 8.05
CA MET A 286 -8.40 7.33 8.48
C MET A 286 -9.15 8.02 9.62
N THR A 287 -8.47 8.61 10.61
CA THR A 287 -9.11 9.38 11.69
C THR A 287 -9.77 10.65 11.17
N CYS A 288 -9.17 11.31 10.16
CA CYS A 288 -9.83 12.43 9.46
C CYS A 288 -11.13 11.96 8.79
N TRP A 289 -11.10 10.82 8.10
CA TRP A 289 -12.30 10.25 7.49
C TRP A 289 -13.34 9.81 8.53
N ILE A 290 -12.92 9.26 9.67
CA ILE A 290 -13.82 8.89 10.78
C ILE A 290 -14.61 10.10 11.28
N LEU A 291 -13.93 11.22 11.53
CA LEU A 291 -14.49 12.41 12.18
C LEU A 291 -15.15 13.40 11.21
N GLY A 292 -14.89 13.30 9.91
CA GLY A 292 -15.36 14.30 8.96
C GLY A 292 -15.39 13.84 7.51
N ALA A 293 -15.50 12.54 7.28
CA ALA A 293 -15.60 11.90 5.97
C ALA A 293 -14.48 12.33 5.01
N ASN A 294 -14.71 12.19 3.70
CA ASN A 294 -13.69 12.44 2.70
C ASN A 294 -13.27 13.92 2.67
N GLU A 295 -14.19 14.83 3.00
CA GLU A 295 -13.98 16.28 3.01
C GLU A 295 -12.89 16.69 4.01
N LEU A 296 -12.96 16.17 5.26
CA LEU A 296 -11.94 16.47 6.27
C LEU A 296 -10.58 15.88 5.89
N ARG A 297 -10.58 14.69 5.28
CA ARG A 297 -9.36 14.05 4.79
C ARG A 297 -8.70 14.89 3.68
N GLU A 298 -9.45 15.34 2.67
CA GLU A 298 -8.90 16.17 1.58
C GLU A 298 -8.38 17.51 2.11
N ARG A 299 -9.10 18.16 3.04
CA ARG A 299 -8.62 19.39 3.70
C ARG A 299 -7.32 19.17 4.48
N PHE A 300 -7.18 18.03 5.15
CA PHE A 300 -5.92 17.67 5.80
C PHE A 300 -4.78 17.59 4.78
N LYS A 301 -5.02 16.97 3.62
CA LYS A 301 -4.01 16.88 2.55
C LYS A 301 -3.52 18.24 2.09
N GLU A 302 -4.44 19.15 1.83
CA GLU A 302 -4.13 20.53 1.40
C GLU A 302 -3.28 21.25 2.45
N THR A 303 -3.55 21.00 3.73
CA THR A 303 -2.82 21.59 4.86
C THR A 303 -1.37 21.12 4.93
N LEU A 304 -1.05 19.92 4.43
CA LEU A 304 0.33 19.40 4.41
C LEU A 304 1.20 19.98 3.30
N VAL A 305 0.60 20.61 2.28
CA VAL A 305 1.34 21.07 1.11
C VAL A 305 2.25 22.23 1.50
N SER A 306 3.54 21.93 1.63
CA SER A 306 4.59 22.91 1.92
C SER A 306 5.80 22.70 0.99
N PRO A 307 6.63 23.74 0.76
CA PRO A 307 7.89 23.56 0.04
C PRO A 307 8.79 22.56 0.79
N TYR A 308 9.23 21.51 0.10
CA TYR A 308 10.32 20.67 0.57
C TYR A 308 11.65 21.40 0.42
N ILE A 309 12.75 20.84 0.94
CA ILE A 309 14.08 21.47 0.85
C ILE A 309 14.55 21.67 -0.61
N THR A 310 14.01 20.87 -1.55
CA THR A 310 14.18 21.05 -3.00
C THR A 310 13.26 22.11 -3.61
N GLY A 311 12.50 22.86 -2.81
CA GLY A 311 11.54 23.90 -3.22
C GLY A 311 10.29 23.39 -3.94
N VAL A 312 10.22 22.10 -4.25
CA VAL A 312 9.01 21.48 -4.78
C VAL A 312 7.99 21.40 -3.66
N LYS A 313 6.75 21.79 -3.95
CA LYS A 313 5.65 21.60 -2.99
C LYS A 313 5.39 20.11 -2.83
N THR A 314 5.41 19.63 -1.60
CA THR A 314 5.14 18.24 -1.27
C THR A 314 4.18 18.16 -0.09
N ASP A 315 3.48 17.04 -0.01
CA ASP A 315 2.53 16.69 1.04
C ASP A 315 3.08 15.63 2.00
N ILE A 316 4.42 15.49 2.08
CA ILE A 316 5.10 14.58 3.02
C ILE A 316 4.87 15.03 4.47
N TYR A 317 5.16 14.12 5.41
CA TYR A 317 4.79 14.27 6.82
C TYR A 317 5.91 14.85 7.73
N PHE A 318 7.06 15.21 7.17
CA PHE A 318 8.17 15.79 7.92
C PHE A 318 8.80 16.96 7.15
N ASP A 319 9.48 17.84 7.86
CA ASP A 319 10.31 18.91 7.27
C ASP A 319 11.78 18.71 7.64
N ILE A 320 12.65 19.40 6.90
CA ILE A 320 14.11 19.40 7.06
C ILE A 320 14.57 20.85 7.14
N HIS A 321 15.31 21.19 8.18
CA HIS A 321 15.85 22.52 8.43
C HIS A 321 17.37 22.47 8.52
N TRP A 322 18.05 23.37 7.82
CA TRP A 322 19.49 23.56 7.96
C TRP A 322 19.78 24.41 9.20
N LEU A 323 20.62 23.89 10.10
CA LEU A 323 21.03 24.60 11.33
C LEU A 323 22.39 25.28 11.18
N GLY A 324 23.22 24.84 10.24
CA GLY A 324 24.54 25.42 9.98
C GLY A 324 25.60 24.33 9.78
N PRO A 325 26.80 24.71 9.32
CA PRO A 325 27.86 23.77 8.96
C PRO A 325 28.35 22.91 10.13
N GLU A 326 28.22 23.38 11.37
CA GLU A 326 28.62 22.61 12.58
C GLU A 326 27.47 21.76 13.15
N GLU A 327 26.22 22.20 13.01
CA GLU A 327 25.03 21.56 13.61
C GLU A 327 24.30 20.61 12.64
N GLY A 328 24.54 20.73 11.33
CA GLY A 328 23.93 19.89 10.31
C GLY A 328 22.46 20.21 10.07
N TYR A 329 21.66 19.18 9.80
CA TYR A 329 20.22 19.31 9.58
C TYR A 329 19.41 18.83 10.79
N ARG A 330 18.25 19.46 10.96
CA ARG A 330 17.19 19.06 11.89
C ARG A 330 15.98 18.55 11.13
N LEU A 331 15.48 17.39 11.53
CA LEU A 331 14.23 16.81 11.02
C LEU A 331 13.15 16.93 12.09
N TRP A 332 11.90 17.18 11.70
CA TRP A 332 10.75 17.06 12.59
C TRP A 332 9.48 16.65 11.83
N VAL A 333 8.50 16.13 12.56
CA VAL A 333 7.13 16.01 12.03
C VAL A 333 6.59 17.42 11.76
N LYS A 334 5.99 17.65 10.59
CA LYS A 334 5.48 18.97 10.22
C LYS A 334 4.61 19.56 11.34
N GLU A 335 4.83 20.82 11.69
CA GLU A 335 4.06 21.49 12.74
C GLU A 335 2.55 21.49 12.43
N GLN A 336 2.20 21.55 11.14
CA GLN A 336 0.83 21.44 10.65
C GLN A 336 0.18 20.12 11.07
N ILE A 337 0.91 19.00 11.09
CA ILE A 337 0.38 17.69 11.52
C ILE A 337 0.11 17.70 13.02
N VAL A 338 1.05 18.22 13.80
CA VAL A 338 0.95 18.28 15.26
C VAL A 338 -0.26 19.11 15.68
N LYS A 339 -0.42 20.30 15.08
CA LYS A 339 -1.60 21.17 15.26
C LYS A 339 -2.89 20.48 14.78
N TRP A 340 -2.82 19.74 13.67
CA TRP A 340 -3.97 19.03 13.12
C TRP A 340 -4.46 17.93 14.05
N ILE A 341 -3.56 17.09 14.57
CA ILE A 341 -3.88 16.05 15.56
C ILE A 341 -4.55 16.69 16.78
N GLY A 342 -3.98 17.76 17.34
CA GLY A 342 -4.60 18.51 18.43
C GLY A 342 -6.02 19.00 18.09
N SER A 343 -6.24 19.49 16.86
CA SER A 343 -7.57 19.90 16.40
C SER A 343 -8.56 18.73 16.25
N LEU A 344 -8.07 17.50 15.98
CA LEU A 344 -8.91 16.30 15.89
C LEU A 344 -9.37 15.84 17.29
N HIS A 345 -8.55 16.00 18.34
CA HIS A 345 -8.99 15.78 19.72
C HIS A 345 -10.16 16.70 20.11
N ASN A 346 -10.21 17.93 19.58
CA ASN A 346 -11.29 18.87 19.90
C ASN A 346 -12.53 18.72 18.99
N LYS A 347 -12.59 17.69 18.13
CA LYS A 347 -13.76 17.49 17.26
C LYS A 347 -14.96 16.99 18.05
N PRO A 348 -16.19 17.48 17.79
CA PRO A 348 -17.38 17.09 18.56
C PRO A 348 -17.67 15.58 18.60
N GLY A 349 -17.25 14.83 17.57
CA GLY A 349 -17.41 13.37 17.50
C GLY A 349 -16.23 12.57 18.04
N CYS A 350 -15.18 13.21 18.58
CA CYS A 350 -14.00 12.51 19.06
C CYS A 350 -14.35 11.71 20.31
N SER A 351 -14.19 10.40 20.24
CA SER A 351 -14.44 9.48 21.34
C SER A 351 -13.14 9.07 22.04
N PRO A 352 -13.20 8.49 23.25
CA PRO A 352 -12.02 7.95 23.92
C PRO A 352 -11.19 7.01 23.05
N TYR A 353 -11.83 6.17 22.22
CA TYR A 353 -11.14 5.32 21.25
C TYR A 353 -10.37 6.13 20.20
N VAL A 354 -10.97 7.20 19.69
CA VAL A 354 -10.30 8.06 18.70
C VAL A 354 -9.16 8.86 19.35
N HIS A 355 -9.29 9.25 20.62
CA HIS A 355 -8.19 9.84 21.38
C HIS A 355 -7.01 8.88 21.51
N ASP A 356 -7.25 7.66 22.00
CA ASP A 356 -6.19 6.65 22.14
C ASP A 356 -5.50 6.38 20.79
N LEU A 357 -6.27 6.34 19.69
CA LEU A 357 -5.72 6.16 18.34
C LEU A 357 -4.87 7.35 17.88
N LEU A 358 -5.32 8.57 18.12
CA LEU A 358 -4.55 9.79 17.80
C LEU A 358 -3.27 9.88 18.64
N ASP A 359 -3.35 9.55 19.92
CA ASP A 359 -2.22 9.54 20.86
C ASP A 359 -1.16 8.54 20.36
N ILE A 360 -1.53 7.30 20.02
CA ILE A 360 -0.58 6.30 19.47
C ILE A 360 0.03 6.76 18.13
N ILE A 361 -0.77 7.36 17.24
CA ILE A 361 -0.27 7.87 15.96
C ILE A 361 0.82 8.93 16.19
N HIS A 362 0.59 9.87 17.10
CA HIS A 362 1.54 10.96 17.39
C HIS A 362 2.76 10.47 18.18
N GLU A 363 2.53 9.67 19.21
CA GLU A 363 3.54 9.28 20.20
C GLU A 363 4.42 8.12 19.73
N ASP A 364 3.81 7.09 19.14
CA ASP A 364 4.45 5.80 18.86
C ASP A 364 4.72 5.56 17.36
N MET A 365 4.07 6.27 16.44
CA MET A 365 4.17 6.00 14.99
C MET A 365 4.85 7.11 14.19
N LEU A 366 4.44 8.37 14.38
CA LEU A 366 4.97 9.52 13.66
C LEU A 366 6.16 10.15 14.41
N ALA A 367 7.25 9.39 14.55
CA ALA A 367 8.51 9.90 15.09
C ALA A 367 9.59 9.99 13.99
N VAL A 368 10.29 11.13 13.89
CA VAL A 368 11.35 11.28 12.87
C VAL A 368 12.56 10.40 13.14
N ASP A 369 12.88 10.19 14.41
CA ASP A 369 13.82 9.15 14.84
C ASP A 369 13.12 7.80 14.81
N GLN A 370 13.57 6.91 13.92
CA GLN A 370 12.99 5.59 13.75
C GLN A 370 13.08 4.71 15.01
N ASN A 371 14.05 4.95 15.89
CA ASN A 371 14.24 4.17 17.12
C ASN A 371 13.22 4.51 18.20
N ARG A 372 12.54 5.65 18.08
CA ARG A 372 11.45 6.06 18.97
C ARG A 372 10.10 5.47 18.56
N ARG A 373 9.99 4.92 17.36
CA ARG A 373 8.75 4.29 16.90
C ARG A 373 8.57 2.95 17.61
N LYS A 374 7.37 2.71 18.13
CA LYS A 374 7.02 1.41 18.73
C LYS A 374 7.04 0.33 17.64
N SER A 375 7.48 -0.88 18.00
CA SER A 375 7.47 -2.01 17.06
C SER A 375 6.03 -2.37 16.64
N MET A 376 5.87 -2.96 15.46
CA MET A 376 4.53 -3.37 14.98
C MET A 376 3.85 -4.38 15.92
N VAL A 377 4.62 -5.22 16.60
CA VAL A 377 4.10 -6.15 17.63
C VAL A 377 3.57 -5.38 18.83
N GLY A 378 4.36 -4.45 19.38
CA GLY A 378 3.92 -3.65 20.52
C GLY A 378 2.73 -2.74 20.19
N LEU A 379 2.63 -2.25 18.95
CA LEU A 379 1.46 -1.53 18.46
C LEU A 379 0.23 -2.44 18.33
N PHE A 380 0.41 -3.67 17.85
CA PHE A 380 -0.67 -4.65 17.76
C PHE A 380 -1.25 -4.96 19.14
N ASP A 381 -0.41 -5.17 20.15
CA ASP A 381 -0.86 -5.46 21.51
C ASP A 381 -1.74 -4.33 22.07
N ILE A 382 -1.32 -3.08 21.92
CA ILE A 382 -2.11 -1.91 22.36
C ILE A 382 -3.43 -1.82 21.59
N VAL A 383 -3.39 -1.95 20.28
CA VAL A 383 -4.58 -1.83 19.42
C VAL A 383 -5.55 -2.99 19.68
N ASP A 384 -5.07 -4.19 20.00
CA ASP A 384 -5.92 -5.31 20.39
C ASP A 384 -6.61 -5.03 21.73
N GLU A 385 -5.89 -4.52 22.74
CA GLU A 385 -6.50 -4.07 23.99
C GLU A 385 -7.55 -2.97 23.78
N MET A 386 -7.25 -1.98 22.93
CA MET A 386 -8.22 -0.95 22.54
C MET A 386 -9.45 -1.59 21.88
N HIS A 387 -9.28 -2.55 20.98
CA HIS A 387 -10.41 -3.23 20.34
C HIS A 387 -11.25 -4.05 21.33
N GLN A 388 -10.62 -4.73 22.28
CA GLN A 388 -11.30 -5.44 23.36
C GLN A 388 -12.11 -4.46 24.22
N ARG A 389 -11.53 -3.32 24.60
CA ARG A 389 -12.24 -2.23 25.29
C ARG A 389 -13.40 -1.69 24.48
N ALA A 390 -13.24 -1.50 23.17
CA ALA A 390 -14.27 -1.02 22.26
C ALA A 390 -15.44 -2.00 22.11
N THR A 391 -15.15 -3.29 22.21
CA THR A 391 -16.16 -4.35 22.25
C THR A 391 -16.97 -4.31 23.55
N ASN A 392 -16.29 -4.10 24.68
CA ASN A 392 -16.87 -4.19 26.02
C ASN A 392 -17.49 -2.88 26.55
N SER A 393 -17.06 -1.72 26.03
CA SER A 393 -17.51 -0.41 26.48
C SER A 393 -18.08 0.40 25.32
N VAL A 394 -19.38 0.64 25.39
CA VAL A 394 -20.10 1.46 24.42
C VAL A 394 -19.61 2.90 24.46
N ASP A 395 -19.33 3.43 25.65
CA ASP A 395 -18.92 4.82 25.81
C ASP A 395 -17.49 5.03 25.30
N TYR A 396 -16.59 4.09 25.55
CA TYR A 396 -15.23 4.15 25.03
C TYR A 396 -15.19 4.33 23.50
N ILE A 397 -16.04 3.59 22.78
CA ILE A 397 -16.00 3.64 21.31
C ILE A 397 -16.73 4.85 20.74
N ARG A 398 -17.84 5.32 21.32
CA ARG A 398 -18.71 6.33 20.67
C ARG A 398 -19.05 7.58 21.49
N ALA A 399 -18.80 7.62 22.80
CA ALA A 399 -19.19 8.78 23.60
C ALA A 399 -18.36 10.00 23.15
N PRO A 400 -18.99 11.12 22.79
CA PRO A 400 -18.26 12.33 22.40
C PRO A 400 -17.60 12.95 23.63
N GLU A 401 -16.27 13.05 23.62
CA GLU A 401 -15.48 13.59 24.73
C GLU A 401 -14.38 14.55 24.23
N PRO A 402 -14.72 15.58 23.42
CA PRO A 402 -13.71 16.48 22.85
C PRO A 402 -12.85 17.13 23.93
N ARG A 403 -11.54 17.17 23.69
CA ARG A 403 -10.57 17.82 24.59
C ARG A 403 -9.59 18.69 23.82
N GLU A 404 -9.23 19.82 24.43
CA GLU A 404 -8.11 20.62 23.95
C GLU A 404 -6.80 19.97 24.36
N VAL A 405 -5.95 19.69 23.38
CA VAL A 405 -4.61 19.14 23.60
C VAL A 405 -3.60 19.99 22.87
N ILE A 406 -2.58 20.42 23.58
CA ILE A 406 -1.40 21.03 23.00
C ILE A 406 -0.40 19.90 22.75
N MET A 407 -0.17 19.60 21.48
CA MET A 407 0.81 18.61 21.06
C MET A 407 2.14 19.30 20.74
N GLU A 408 3.24 18.70 21.13
CA GLU A 408 4.58 19.20 20.84
C GLU A 408 5.20 18.45 19.64
N ALA A 409 5.90 19.20 18.79
CA ALA A 409 6.66 18.64 17.69
C ALA A 409 7.96 18.02 18.21
N ARG A 410 8.24 16.78 17.80
CA ARG A 410 9.49 16.10 18.12
C ARG A 410 10.46 16.24 16.94
N TYR A 411 11.73 16.47 17.27
CA TYR A 411 12.78 16.68 16.30
C TYR A 411 13.99 15.74 16.52
N MET A 412 14.85 15.66 15.50
CA MET A 412 16.11 14.94 15.50
C MET A 412 17.18 15.84 14.86
N ASP A 413 18.31 16.02 15.56
CA ASP A 413 19.39 16.95 15.21
C ASP A 413 20.63 16.23 14.66
N GLY A 414 21.55 16.99 14.07
CA GLY A 414 22.83 16.46 13.60
C GLY A 414 22.67 15.46 12.47
N VAL A 415 21.61 15.59 11.67
CA VAL A 415 21.28 14.64 10.62
C VAL A 415 22.10 14.97 9.38
N ASP A 416 22.84 13.99 8.88
CA ASP A 416 23.49 14.03 7.56
C ASP A 416 22.47 13.59 6.50
N LEU A 417 22.33 14.34 5.41
CA LEU A 417 21.37 14.04 4.34
C LEU A 417 22.06 13.26 3.22
N ASN A 418 21.28 12.51 2.45
CA ASN A 418 21.82 11.75 1.34
C ASN A 418 22.55 12.67 0.34
N HIS A 419 23.73 12.26 -0.13
CA HIS A 419 24.56 12.99 -1.10
C HIS A 419 23.79 13.50 -2.33
N LYS A 420 22.72 12.81 -2.78
CA LYS A 420 21.87 13.32 -3.87
C LYS A 420 21.11 14.58 -3.47
N ILE A 421 20.57 14.62 -2.25
CA ILE A 421 19.87 15.77 -1.71
C ILE A 421 20.87 16.90 -1.48
N GLU A 422 22.02 16.63 -0.86
CA GLU A 422 23.09 17.61 -0.65
C GLU A 422 23.50 18.29 -1.97
N SER A 423 23.76 17.52 -3.02
CA SER A 423 24.11 18.07 -4.34
C SER A 423 23.01 18.98 -4.92
N ILE A 424 21.73 18.66 -4.70
CA ILE A 424 20.60 19.52 -5.12
C ILE A 424 20.59 20.83 -4.31
N LEU A 425 20.94 20.77 -3.03
CA LEU A 425 20.98 21.93 -2.13
C LEU A 425 22.15 22.85 -2.47
N GLU A 426 23.35 22.30 -2.61
CA GLU A 426 24.57 23.03 -2.99
C GLU A 426 24.36 23.78 -4.31
N SER A 427 23.84 23.09 -5.34
CA SER A 427 23.53 23.70 -6.64
C SER A 427 22.51 24.85 -6.54
N ARG A 428 21.58 24.78 -5.59
CA ARG A 428 20.60 25.85 -5.36
C ARG A 428 21.17 27.02 -4.59
N GLU A 429 22.02 26.78 -3.59
CA GLU A 429 22.74 27.85 -2.91
C GLU A 429 23.66 28.59 -3.87
N GLU A 430 24.38 27.89 -4.75
CA GLU A 430 25.18 28.49 -5.80
C GLU A 430 24.33 29.34 -6.76
N LYS A 431 23.20 28.82 -7.25
CA LYS A 431 22.26 29.60 -8.08
C LYS A 431 21.73 30.83 -7.35
N ARG A 432 21.44 30.73 -6.06
CA ARG A 432 20.95 31.85 -5.24
C ARG A 432 22.02 32.92 -5.04
N LYS A 433 23.28 32.51 -4.82
CA LYS A 433 24.44 33.42 -4.76
C LYS A 433 24.63 34.15 -6.09
N GLN A 434 24.63 33.43 -7.21
CA GLN A 434 24.76 34.01 -8.56
C GLN A 434 23.63 35.00 -8.91
N LEU A 435 22.38 34.69 -8.53
CA LEU A 435 21.24 35.59 -8.75
C LEU A 435 21.32 36.87 -7.92
N ASN A 436 21.81 36.77 -6.68
CA ASN A 436 22.02 37.93 -5.81
C ASN A 436 23.16 38.81 -6.31
N GLU A 437 24.24 38.21 -6.82
CA GLU A 437 25.37 38.92 -7.43
C GLU A 437 25.00 39.60 -8.76
N ALA A 438 24.10 39.02 -9.55
CA ALA A 438 23.58 39.61 -10.79
C ALA A 438 22.52 40.72 -10.56
N SER A 439 22.04 40.87 -9.33
CA SER A 439 21.05 41.89 -8.93
C SER A 439 21.69 43.10 -8.25
N HIS A 440 23.02 43.18 -8.25
CA HIS A 440 23.84 44.34 -7.84
C HIS A 440 24.67 44.79 -9.03
#